data_AF-A0A1G4SG69-F1
#
_entry.id   AF-A0A1G4SG69-F1
#
_cell.length_a   1.000
_cell.length_b   1.000
_cell.length_c   1.000
_cell.angle_alpha   90.00
_cell.angle_beta   90.00
_cell.angle_gamma   90.00
#
_symmetry.space_group_name_H-M   'P 1'
#
loop_
_entity.id
_entity.type
_entity.pdbx_description
1 polymer ?
#
loop_
_entity_poly.entity_id
_entity_poly.type
_entity_poly.pdbx_seq_one_letter_code
_entity_poly.pdbx_strand_id
1 'polypeptide(L)'
;MTAIPATLTAAGQADAVEITLAGLRQHTLTETETRDDILLLFDIDLTVEQARRMSGYLSRLLSTVRAGDMSAGEAARDIRQVMSTFMPDGPVQYEMNLT
;
A
#
# COMPACT_ATOMS: atom_id res chain seq x y z
N MET A 1 -2.97 -11.70 27.19
CA MET A 1 -2.55 -11.92 25.79
C MET A 1 -3.63 -11.31 24.90
N THR A 2 -3.39 -10.13 24.35
CA THR A 2 -4.32 -9.49 23.41
C THR A 2 -3.97 -9.99 22.01
N ALA A 3 -4.89 -10.73 21.39
CA ALA A 3 -4.79 -11.17 20.02
C ALA A 3 -4.77 -9.93 19.10
N ILE A 4 -3.72 -9.77 18.31
CA ILE A 4 -3.72 -8.84 17.18
C ILE A 4 -4.58 -9.52 16.10
N PRO A 5 -5.68 -8.90 15.61
CA PRO A 5 -6.42 -9.48 14.50
C PRO A 5 -5.52 -9.43 13.25
N ALA A 6 -5.03 -10.59 12.83
CA ALA A 6 -4.21 -10.77 11.62
C ALA A 6 -5.06 -10.71 10.35
N THR A 7 -5.89 -9.68 10.21
CA THR A 7 -6.63 -9.38 8.99
C THR A 7 -6.79 -7.87 8.92
N LEU A 8 -5.72 -7.22 8.45
CA LEU A 8 -5.83 -5.89 7.86
C LEU A 8 -6.80 -6.03 6.69
N THR A 9 -8.05 -5.64 6.91
CA THR A 9 -9.07 -5.61 5.85
C THR A 9 -8.60 -4.68 4.72
N ALA A 10 -9.08 -4.85 3.50
CA ALA A 10 -8.71 -3.97 2.37
C ALA A 10 -8.96 -2.47 2.68
N ALA A 11 -9.91 -2.16 3.57
CA ALA A 11 -10.15 -0.83 4.10
C ALA A 11 -9.02 -0.39 5.08
N GLY A 12 -8.63 -1.25 6.02
CA GLY A 12 -7.52 -0.97 6.94
C GLY A 12 -6.15 -0.86 6.26
N GLN A 13 -5.91 -1.60 5.17
CA GLN A 13 -4.70 -1.46 4.36
C GLN A 13 -4.65 -0.12 3.62
N ALA A 14 -5.79 0.33 3.08
CA ALA A 14 -5.89 1.62 2.43
C ALA A 14 -5.56 2.77 3.39
N ASP A 15 -6.14 2.71 4.59
CA ASP A 15 -5.91 3.70 5.63
C ASP A 15 -4.44 3.66 6.10
N ALA A 16 -3.84 2.47 6.23
CA ALA A 16 -2.44 2.32 6.61
C ALA A 16 -1.48 2.91 5.57
N VAL A 17 -1.69 2.64 4.27
CA VAL A 17 -0.85 3.21 3.20
C VAL A 17 -0.95 4.73 3.17
N GLU A 18 -2.15 5.29 3.32
CA GLU A 18 -2.34 6.74 3.35
C GLU A 18 -1.65 7.39 4.57
N ILE A 19 -1.70 6.75 5.74
CA ILE A 19 -0.98 7.19 6.96
C ILE A 19 0.54 7.18 6.73
N THR A 20 1.10 6.11 6.17
CA THR A 20 2.55 6.03 5.91
C THR A 20 2.99 7.13 4.93
N LEU A 21 2.21 7.38 3.87
CA LEU A 21 2.49 8.45 2.91
C LEU A 21 2.35 9.86 3.52
N ALA A 22 1.42 10.04 4.45
CA ALA A 22 1.31 11.29 5.22
C ALA A 22 2.55 11.52 6.09
N GLY A 23 3.10 10.46 6.69
CA GLY A 23 4.37 10.52 7.43
C GLY A 23 5.56 10.92 6.55
N LEU A 24 5.62 10.41 5.32
CA LEU A 24 6.63 10.83 4.34
C LEU A 24 6.53 12.34 4.03
N ARG A 25 5.31 12.85 3.81
CA ARG A 25 5.08 14.29 3.58
C ARG A 25 5.45 15.17 4.77
N GLN A 26 5.25 14.67 5.98
CA GLN A 26 5.61 15.38 7.21
C GLN A 26 7.10 15.25 7.57
N HIS A 27 7.90 14.60 6.72
CA HIS A 27 9.30 14.28 6.95
C HIS A 27 9.56 13.46 8.22
N THR A 28 8.55 12.72 8.70
CA THR A 28 8.68 11.81 9.84
C THR A 28 9.19 10.43 9.41
N LEU A 29 9.08 10.12 8.11
CA LEU A 29 9.61 8.91 7.48
C LEU A 29 10.49 9.29 6.28
N THR A 30 11.53 8.50 6.04
CA THR A 30 12.29 8.55 4.80
C THR A 30 11.58 7.80 3.67
N GLU A 31 11.98 8.06 2.43
CA GLU A 31 11.44 7.31 1.27
C GLU A 31 11.74 5.81 1.37
N THR A 32 12.91 5.45 1.92
CA THR A 32 13.30 4.05 2.12
C THR A 32 12.39 3.37 3.15
N GLU A 33 12.21 3.98 4.33
CA GLU A 33 11.31 3.45 5.37
C GLU A 33 9.87 3.34 4.86
N THR A 34 9.39 4.39 4.20
CA THR A 34 8.02 4.41 3.62
C THR A 34 7.82 3.30 2.59
N ARG A 35 8.82 3.06 1.74
CA ARG A 35 8.76 1.97 0.75
C ARG A 35 8.71 0.61 1.43
N ASP A 36 9.58 0.37 2.39
CA ASP A 36 9.69 -0.91 3.07
C ASP A 36 8.42 -1.20 3.88
N ASP A 37 7.84 -0.19 4.54
CA ASP A 37 6.54 -0.27 5.23
C ASP A 37 5.40 -0.59 4.26
N ILE A 38 5.35 0.08 3.11
CA ILE A 38 4.32 -0.20 2.08
C ILE A 38 4.45 -1.64 1.60
N LEU A 39 5.65 -2.13 1.30
CA LEU A 39 5.86 -3.51 0.87
C LEU A 39 5.41 -4.52 1.94
N LEU A 40 5.67 -4.23 3.22
CA LEU A 40 5.24 -5.04 4.34
C LEU A 40 3.71 -5.07 4.48
N LEU A 41 3.03 -3.94 4.27
CA LEU A 41 1.57 -3.84 4.41
C LEU A 41 0.80 -4.72 3.41
N PHE A 42 1.38 -4.98 2.24
CA PHE A 42 0.74 -5.80 1.22
C PHE A 42 1.02 -7.30 1.38
N ASP A 43 2.04 -7.69 2.14
CA ASP A 43 2.41 -9.10 2.42
C ASP A 43 2.32 -10.01 1.18
N ILE A 44 2.82 -9.51 0.03
CA ILE A 44 2.78 -10.22 -1.26
C ILE A 44 4.12 -10.91 -1.47
N ASP A 45 4.07 -12.21 -1.77
CA ASP A 45 5.21 -12.98 -2.28
C ASP A 45 5.52 -12.54 -3.73
N LEU A 46 6.30 -11.48 -3.85
CA LEU A 46 6.79 -10.98 -5.14
C LEU A 46 8.01 -11.81 -5.59
N THR A 47 8.02 -12.21 -6.87
CA THR A 47 9.24 -12.69 -7.51
C THR A 47 10.31 -11.60 -7.52
N VAL A 48 11.59 -11.97 -7.63
CA VAL A 48 12.72 -11.00 -7.67
C VAL A 48 12.52 -9.92 -8.75
N GLU A 49 11.95 -10.29 -9.89
CA GLU A 49 11.67 -9.34 -10.98
C GLU A 49 10.53 -8.38 -10.62
N GLN A 50 9.43 -8.89 -10.04
CA GLN A 50 8.31 -8.08 -9.58
C GLN A 50 8.72 -7.13 -8.44
N ALA A 51 9.53 -7.60 -7.50
CA ALA A 51 10.07 -6.78 -6.41
C ALA A 51 10.94 -5.62 -6.95
N ARG A 52 11.78 -5.86 -7.96
CA ARG A 52 12.55 -4.79 -8.62
C ARG A 52 11.66 -3.77 -9.32
N ARG A 53 10.65 -4.23 -10.06
CA ARG A 53 9.68 -3.36 -10.74
C ARG A 53 8.89 -2.52 -9.72
N MET A 54 8.42 -3.14 -8.65
CA MET A 54 7.67 -2.49 -7.57
C MET A 54 8.51 -1.46 -6.84
N SER A 55 9.76 -1.79 -6.49
CA SER A 55 10.68 -0.85 -5.86
C SER A 55 10.92 0.39 -6.74
N GLY A 56 11.13 0.19 -8.05
CA GLY A 56 11.29 1.30 -8.99
C GLY A 56 10.02 2.13 -9.25
N TYR A 57 8.84 1.55 -9.06
CA TYR A 57 7.55 2.26 -9.07
C TYR A 57 7.38 3.08 -7.80
N LEU A 58 7.52 2.45 -6.62
CA LEU A 58 7.37 3.10 -5.33
C LEU A 58 8.37 4.26 -5.19
N SER A 59 9.64 4.10 -5.53
CA SER A 59 10.61 5.20 -5.47
C SER A 59 10.18 6.44 -6.28
N ARG A 60 9.56 6.26 -7.44
CA ARG A 60 9.07 7.39 -8.25
C ARG A 60 7.85 8.06 -7.61
N LEU A 61 6.90 7.26 -7.14
CA LEU A 61 5.68 7.75 -6.52
C LEU A 61 5.96 8.43 -5.16
N LEU A 62 6.88 7.89 -4.36
CA LEU A 62 7.28 8.52 -3.10
C LEU A 62 7.99 9.85 -3.33
N SER A 63 8.79 9.95 -4.39
CA SER A 63 9.43 11.20 -4.78
C SER A 63 8.40 12.28 -5.16
N THR A 64 7.36 11.95 -5.93
CA THR A 64 6.29 12.91 -6.29
C THR A 64 5.42 13.29 -5.10
N VAL A 65 5.12 12.35 -4.19
CA VAL A 65 4.40 12.63 -2.94
C VAL A 65 5.22 13.55 -2.03
N ARG A 66 6.52 13.30 -1.92
CA ARG A 66 7.45 14.13 -1.12
C ARG A 66 7.60 15.54 -1.70
N ALA A 67 7.64 15.67 -3.01
CA ALA A 67 7.67 16.97 -3.70
C ALA A 67 6.36 17.76 -3.53
N GLY A 68 5.27 17.09 -3.14
CA GLY A 68 3.94 17.68 -2.99
C GLY A 68 3.13 17.72 -4.29
N ASP A 69 3.65 17.12 -5.37
CA ASP A 69 3.01 17.03 -6.68
C ASP A 69 1.85 16.01 -6.69
N MET A 70 1.77 15.16 -5.67
CA MET A 70 0.71 14.16 -5.50
C MET A 70 0.25 14.13 -4.03
N SER A 71 -1.06 14.00 -3.81
CA SER A 71 -1.61 13.82 -2.45
C SER A 71 -1.40 12.38 -1.94
N ALA A 72 -1.34 12.22 -0.61
CA ALA A 72 -1.22 10.90 0.01
C ALA A 72 -2.39 9.97 -0.35
N GLY A 73 -3.61 10.50 -0.41
CA GLY A 73 -4.80 9.73 -0.81
C GLY A 73 -4.82 9.31 -2.28
N GLU A 74 -4.33 10.15 -3.20
CA GLU A 74 -4.18 9.76 -4.61
C GLU A 74 -3.12 8.68 -4.79
N ALA A 75 -1.97 8.86 -4.15
CA ALA A 75 -0.89 7.88 -4.13
C ALA A 75 -1.34 6.54 -3.52
N ALA A 76 -2.12 6.55 -2.43
CA ALA A 76 -2.67 5.35 -1.83
C ALA A 76 -3.67 4.62 -2.74
N ARG A 77 -4.45 5.34 -3.55
CA ARG A 77 -5.31 4.73 -4.59
C ARG A 77 -4.48 4.09 -5.70
N ASP A 78 -3.44 4.78 -6.19
CA ASP A 78 -2.58 4.29 -7.26
C ASP A 78 -1.82 3.02 -6.84
N ILE A 79 -1.22 3.04 -5.64
CA ILE A 79 -0.55 1.86 -5.06
C ILE A 79 -1.53 0.67 -4.97
N ARG A 80 -2.76 0.87 -4.49
CA ARG A 80 -3.75 -0.23 -4.41
C ARG A 80 -4.11 -0.78 -5.78
N GLN A 81 -4.34 0.09 -6.76
CA GLN A 81 -4.65 -0.35 -8.11
C GLN A 81 -3.51 -1.18 -8.69
N VAL A 82 -2.26 -0.72 -8.54
CA VAL A 82 -1.07 -1.46 -8.95
C VAL A 82 -0.98 -2.79 -8.21
N MET A 83 -1.09 -2.81 -6.88
CA MET A 83 -1.00 -4.03 -6.07
C MET A 83 -2.09 -5.06 -6.40
N SER A 84 -3.31 -4.60 -6.74
CA SER A 84 -4.40 -5.50 -7.16
C SER A 84 -4.07 -6.28 -8.44
N THR A 85 -3.17 -5.77 -9.30
CA THR A 85 -2.70 -6.50 -10.49
C THR A 85 -1.70 -7.61 -10.15
N PHE A 86 -1.07 -7.55 -8.97
CA PHE A 86 -0.11 -8.53 -8.47
C PHE A 86 -0.75 -9.57 -7.53
N MET A 87 -1.99 -9.35 -7.09
CA MET A 87 -2.79 -10.32 -6.34
C MET A 87 -3.78 -11.02 -7.30
N PRO A 88 -3.43 -12.18 -7.89
CA PRO A 88 -4.37 -12.95 -8.67
C PRO A 88 -5.38 -13.60 -7.72
N ASP A 89 -6.56 -12.97 -7.59
CA ASP A 89 -7.76 -13.48 -6.93
C ASP A 89 -7.64 -13.91 -5.44
N GLY A 90 -8.03 -13.01 -4.54
CA GLY A 90 -8.63 -13.34 -3.23
C GLY A 90 -10.07 -12.82 -3.20
N PRO A 91 -11.03 -13.49 -2.53
CA PRO A 91 -12.42 -13.49 -2.95
C PRO A 91 -13.07 -12.11 -2.83
N VAL A 92 -13.47 -11.56 -3.98
CA VAL A 92 -14.51 -10.52 -4.03
C VAL A 92 -15.86 -11.21 -3.82
N GLN A 93 -16.20 -11.55 -2.58
CA GLN A 93 -17.58 -11.90 -2.22
C GLN A 93 -18.28 -10.66 -1.67
N TYR A 94 -18.69 -9.76 -2.57
CA TYR A 94 -19.84 -8.90 -2.31
C TYR A 94 -21.11 -9.63 -2.77
N GLU A 95 -21.55 -10.61 -2.00
CA GLU A 95 -22.94 -11.06 -2.04
C GLU A 95 -23.57 -10.79 -0.67
N MET A 96 -23.95 -9.53 -0.45
CA MET A 96 -24.94 -9.21 0.57
C MET A 96 -26.33 -9.41 -0.05
N ASN A 97 -26.70 -10.66 -0.31
CA ASN A 97 -28.09 -11.02 -0.56
C ASN A 97 -28.80 -11.14 0.80
N LEU A 98 -29.33 -10.02 1.27
CA LEU A 98 -30.35 -10.00 2.31
C LEU A 98 -31.70 -10.31 1.64
N THR A 99 -32.05 -11.59 1.58
CA THR A 99 -33.46 -12.04 1.53
C THR A 99 -33.98 -12.31 2.92
#